data_AF-A0A955ZE77-F1
#
_entry.id   AF-A0A955ZE77-F1
#
_cell.length_a   1.000
_cell.length_b   1.000
_cell.length_c   1.000
_cell.angle_alpha   90.00
_cell.angle_beta   90.00
_cell.angle_gamma   90.00
#
_symmetry.space_group_name_H-M   'P 1'
#
loop_
_entity.id
_entity.type
_entity.pdbx_description
1 polymer ?
#
loop_
_entity_poly.entity_id
_entity_poly.type
_entity_poly.pdbx_seq_one_letter_code
_entity_poly.pdbx_strand_id
1 'polypeptide(L)'
;MIVVFRESATIATLNEVLAASGATLGGTLPDAGLVELVLPSTATFADLDAARVQLEARSEIEAVVEDQLLSPTTAPREPINPTPEVYWSWTGGPSPAYPGNWGHYAIGAPHAWNLNYAISRKLGRKLVRVAIIDQAVQSHPDLVVVNPTGSDTSAQTHGTMVAGVIAGRWDNQRDVDGVSPFVEVFSRPYSVTGDGPFADQASFSGILEDLKAVASASPR
;
A
#
# COMPACT_ATOMS: atom_id res chain seq x y z
N MET A 1 13.81 10.55 11.78
CA MET A 1 14.13 9.14 12.12
C MET A 1 12.84 8.40 12.40
N ILE A 2 12.78 7.10 12.12
CA ILE A 2 11.60 6.27 12.35
C ILE A 2 11.89 5.32 13.52
N VAL A 3 11.03 5.35 14.53
CA VAL A 3 11.10 4.49 15.71
C VAL A 3 9.95 3.50 15.68
N VAL A 4 10.29 2.24 15.91
CA VAL A 4 9.34 1.14 16.00
C VAL A 4 9.24 0.73 17.46
N PHE A 5 8.08 0.97 18.08
CA PHE A 5 7.80 0.55 19.44
C PHE A 5 7.26 -0.88 19.48
N ARG A 6 7.57 -1.57 20.58
CA ARG A 6 6.94 -2.84 20.94
C ARG A 6 5.50 -2.60 21.42
N GLU A 7 4.67 -3.63 21.36
CA GLU A 7 3.26 -3.56 21.81
C GLU A 7 3.10 -3.15 23.28
N SER A 8 4.12 -3.40 24.11
CA SER A 8 4.12 -3.00 25.53
C SER A 8 4.42 -1.51 25.76
N ALA A 9 4.82 -0.76 24.74
CA ALA A 9 5.12 0.66 24.87
C ALA A 9 3.84 1.47 25.08
N THR A 10 3.95 2.55 25.86
CA THR A 10 2.82 3.41 26.19
C THR A 10 3.04 4.83 25.67
N ILE A 11 2.00 5.66 25.72
CA ILE A 11 2.14 7.11 25.45
C ILE A 11 3.14 7.76 26.42
N ALA A 12 3.23 7.28 27.66
CA ALA A 12 4.25 7.76 28.60
C ALA A 12 5.66 7.43 28.10
N THR A 13 5.87 6.21 27.59
CA THR A 13 7.14 5.80 26.96
C THR A 13 7.52 6.72 25.79
N LEU A 14 6.55 7.07 24.92
CA LEU A 14 6.78 8.01 23.82
C LEU A 14 7.16 9.41 24.33
N ASN A 15 6.45 9.93 25.35
CA ASN A 15 6.75 11.24 25.93
C ASN A 15 8.15 11.28 26.54
N GLU A 16 8.59 10.20 27.21
CA GLU A 16 9.96 10.06 27.71
C GLU A 16 10.98 10.07 26.57
N VAL A 17 10.71 9.35 25.47
CA VAL A 17 11.56 9.36 24.26
C VAL A 17 11.72 10.78 23.71
N LEU A 18 10.61 11.51 23.54
CA LEU A 18 10.61 12.87 23.02
C LEU A 18 11.40 13.81 23.95
N ALA A 19 11.17 13.71 25.26
CA ALA A 19 11.88 14.52 26.24
C ALA A 19 13.39 14.23 26.29
N ALA A 20 13.80 12.97 26.22
CA ALA A 20 15.21 12.56 26.30
C ALA A 20 16.01 12.92 25.04
N SER A 21 15.39 12.79 23.86
CA SER A 21 16.03 13.06 22.57
C SER A 21 15.99 14.54 22.17
N GLY A 22 15.15 15.34 22.81
CA GLY A 22 14.84 16.70 22.34
C GLY A 22 14.15 16.74 20.97
N ALA A 23 13.66 15.59 20.49
CA ALA A 23 12.95 15.48 19.23
C ALA A 23 11.50 15.94 19.36
N THR A 24 10.90 16.30 18.23
CA THR A 24 9.46 16.51 18.09
C THR A 24 8.82 15.36 17.29
N LEU A 25 7.50 15.27 17.38
CA LEU A 25 6.73 14.28 16.64
C LEU A 25 6.52 14.75 15.19
N GLY A 26 7.04 14.00 14.20
CA GLY A 26 6.82 14.25 12.77
C GLY A 26 5.55 13.57 12.24
N GLY A 27 5.24 12.38 12.75
CA GLY A 27 4.13 11.56 12.30
C GLY A 27 4.01 10.26 13.09
N THR A 28 2.88 9.58 12.96
CA THR A 28 2.65 8.28 13.62
C THR A 28 1.83 7.34 12.76
N LEU A 29 2.06 6.05 12.93
CA LEU A 29 1.16 4.98 12.55
C LEU A 29 0.94 4.09 13.78
N PRO A 30 -0.01 4.46 14.67
CA PRO A 30 -0.17 3.84 15.99
C PRO A 30 -0.43 2.34 15.94
N ASP A 31 -1.25 1.88 14.98
CA ASP A 31 -1.54 0.46 14.78
C ASP A 31 -0.27 -0.37 14.62
N ALA A 32 0.76 0.19 13.98
CA ALA A 32 2.05 -0.47 13.73
C ALA A 32 3.12 -0.10 14.76
N GLY A 33 2.79 0.66 15.80
CA GLY A 33 3.76 1.18 16.77
C GLY A 33 4.85 2.04 16.12
N LEU A 34 4.58 2.64 14.97
CA LEU A 34 5.55 3.41 14.19
C LEU A 34 5.42 4.89 14.51
N VAL A 35 6.55 5.54 14.80
CA VAL A 35 6.61 6.96 15.12
C VAL A 35 7.78 7.59 14.37
N GLU A 36 7.51 8.70 13.69
CA GLU A 36 8.55 9.55 13.13
C GLU A 36 8.94 10.60 14.16
N LEU A 37 10.23 10.63 14.51
CA LEU A 37 10.84 11.66 15.35
C LEU A 37 11.68 12.60 14.50
N VAL A 38 11.47 13.89 14.71
CA VAL A 38 12.18 14.98 14.04
C VAL A 38 13.11 15.64 15.05
N LEU A 39 14.42 15.50 14.82
CA LEU A 39 15.42 16.20 15.63
C LEU A 39 15.43 17.70 15.27
N PRO A 40 15.91 18.58 16.18
CA PRO A 40 16.06 20.01 15.89
C PRO A 40 16.86 20.25 14.60
N SER A 41 16.52 21.28 13.82
CA SER A 41 17.21 21.58 12.56
C SER A 41 18.70 21.94 12.72
N THR A 42 19.14 22.20 13.94
CA THR A 42 20.54 22.42 14.32
C THR A 42 21.29 21.14 14.67
N ALA A 43 20.59 20.00 14.75
CA ALA A 43 21.19 18.70 15.04
C ALA A 43 22.13 18.26 13.91
N THR A 44 23.26 17.70 14.30
CA THR A 44 24.27 17.14 13.41
C THR A 44 24.03 15.64 13.19
N PHE A 45 24.74 15.04 12.23
CA PHE A 45 24.74 13.58 12.09
C PHE A 45 25.25 12.86 13.33
N ALA A 46 26.17 13.46 14.09
CA ALA A 46 26.62 12.89 15.36
C ALA A 46 25.50 12.89 16.42
N ASP A 47 24.66 13.94 16.44
CA ASP A 47 23.48 14.00 17.31
C ASP A 47 22.43 12.95 16.91
N LEU A 48 22.24 12.75 15.60
CA LEU A 48 21.38 11.69 15.06
C LEU A 48 21.84 10.30 15.50
N ASP A 49 23.14 10.00 15.36
CA ASP A 49 23.72 8.72 15.78
C ASP A 49 23.62 8.52 17.30
N ALA A 50 23.89 9.57 18.08
CA ALA A 50 23.76 9.51 19.54
C ALA A 50 22.32 9.23 19.96
N ALA A 51 21.35 9.92 19.35
CA ALA A 51 19.92 9.67 19.60
C ALA A 51 19.53 8.24 19.21
N ARG A 52 20.00 7.75 18.06
CA ARG A 52 19.77 6.37 17.61
C ARG A 52 20.27 5.36 18.63
N VAL A 53 21.53 5.46 19.06
CA VAL A 53 22.14 4.55 20.05
C VAL A 53 21.37 4.57 21.38
N GLN A 54 20.95 5.73 21.86
CA GLN A 54 20.16 5.85 23.08
C GLN A 54 18.79 5.17 22.96
N LEU A 55 18.13 5.31 21.82
CA LEU A 55 16.83 4.71 21.56
C LEU A 55 16.92 3.19 21.36
N GLU A 56 17.93 2.71 20.64
CA GLU A 56 18.19 1.27 20.45
C GLU A 56 18.45 0.55 21.79
N ALA A 57 18.96 1.25 22.80
CA ALA A 57 19.19 0.70 24.14
C ALA A 57 17.91 0.51 24.98
N ARG A 58 16.76 1.04 24.55
CA ARG A 58 15.49 0.93 25.30
C ARG A 58 14.79 -0.40 25.03
N SER A 59 14.35 -1.05 26.10
CA SER A 59 13.64 -2.35 26.02
C SER A 59 12.29 -2.28 25.29
N GLU A 60 11.66 -1.11 25.31
CA GLU A 60 10.35 -0.82 24.73
C GLU A 60 10.42 -0.51 23.22
N ILE A 61 11.64 -0.31 22.71
CA ILE A 61 11.91 -0.02 21.31
C ILE A 61 12.30 -1.34 20.63
N GLU A 62 11.66 -1.62 19.51
CA GLU A 62 11.89 -2.78 18.66
C GLU A 62 13.00 -2.49 17.64
N ALA A 63 12.94 -1.32 17.01
CA ALA A 63 13.91 -0.88 16.03
C ALA A 63 13.94 0.65 15.95
N VAL A 64 15.10 1.18 15.55
CA VAL A 64 15.30 2.59 15.18
C VAL A 64 15.96 2.58 13.83
N VAL A 65 15.39 3.31 12.88
CA VAL A 65 15.96 3.47 11.55
C VAL A 65 16.03 4.94 11.18
N GLU A 66 17.06 5.31 10.45
CA GLU A 66 17.13 6.63 9.87
C GLU A 66 16.02 6.79 8.84
N ASP A 67 15.45 7.99 8.79
CA ASP A 67 14.61 8.35 7.65
C ASP A 67 15.56 8.70 6.50
N GLN A 68 15.81 7.72 5.64
CA GLN A 68 16.69 7.90 4.50
C GLN A 68 15.88 8.43 3.33
N LEU A 69 16.42 9.47 2.68
CA LEU A 69 15.92 9.88 1.39
C LEU A 69 16.12 8.72 0.42
N LEU A 70 15.04 8.01 0.10
CA LEU A 70 15.05 7.03 -0.97
C LEU A 70 15.38 7.80 -2.25
N SER A 71 16.52 7.49 -2.87
CA SER A 71 16.80 7.98 -4.21
C SER A 71 15.63 7.54 -5.11
N PRO A 72 15.17 8.37 -6.07
CA PRO A 72 14.18 7.96 -7.06
C PRO A 72 14.61 6.73 -7.89
N THR A 73 15.87 6.29 -7.74
CA THR A 73 16.45 5.11 -8.38
C THR A 73 16.46 3.86 -7.48
N THR A 74 16.03 3.94 -6.22
CA THR A 74 16.05 2.83 -5.27
C THR A 74 14.63 2.30 -5.05
N ALA A 75 14.18 1.48 -6.01
CA ALA A 75 12.97 0.68 -5.86
C ALA A 75 13.26 -0.60 -5.04
N PRO A 76 12.23 -1.24 -4.44
CA PRO A 76 12.35 -2.60 -3.92
C PRO A 76 12.99 -3.51 -4.98
N ARG A 77 13.80 -4.47 -4.53
CA ARG A 77 14.47 -5.42 -5.43
C ARG A 77 13.43 -6.09 -6.32
N GLU A 78 13.68 -6.11 -7.63
CA GLU A 78 12.87 -6.87 -8.57
C GLU A 78 12.76 -8.32 -8.13
N PRO A 79 11.63 -9.00 -8.41
CA PRO A 79 11.57 -10.43 -8.24
C PRO A 79 12.68 -11.10 -9.07
N ILE A 80 13.48 -11.93 -8.41
CA ILE A 80 14.57 -12.67 -9.04
C ILE A 80 13.92 -13.63 -10.04
N ASN A 81 14.08 -13.36 -11.34
CA ASN A 81 13.48 -14.07 -12.48
C ASN A 81 12.05 -13.64 -12.83
N PRO A 82 11.84 -12.50 -13.52
CA PRO A 82 10.61 -12.34 -14.29
C PRO A 82 10.55 -13.49 -15.30
N THR A 83 9.48 -14.27 -15.29
CA THR A 83 9.23 -15.18 -16.41
C THR A 83 9.12 -14.33 -17.70
N PRO A 84 9.38 -14.89 -18.89
CA PRO A 84 9.17 -14.19 -20.16
C PRO A 84 7.74 -13.66 -20.37
N GLU A 85 6.82 -14.06 -19.49
CA GLU A 85 5.39 -13.72 -19.48
C GLU A 85 5.06 -12.48 -18.63
N VAL A 86 6.04 -11.86 -17.94
CA VAL A 86 5.80 -10.58 -17.24
C VAL A 86 5.80 -9.46 -18.26
N TYR A 87 4.65 -9.27 -18.92
CA TYR A 87 4.47 -8.30 -19.98
C TYR A 87 4.44 -6.85 -19.46
N TRP A 88 4.13 -6.61 -18.17
CA TRP A 88 3.85 -5.25 -17.69
C TRP A 88 4.39 -5.01 -16.27
N SER A 89 5.71 -4.96 -16.12
CA SER A 89 6.36 -4.53 -14.87
C SER A 89 6.64 -3.03 -14.85
N TRP A 90 6.91 -2.46 -13.68
CA TRP A 90 7.36 -1.06 -13.59
C TRP A 90 8.80 -0.85 -14.08
N THR A 91 9.60 -1.92 -14.23
CA THR A 91 10.99 -1.84 -14.72
C THR A 91 11.15 -2.25 -16.19
N GLY A 92 10.11 -2.82 -16.79
CA GLY A 92 10.13 -3.28 -18.18
C GLY A 92 8.74 -3.66 -18.70
N GLY A 93 8.53 -3.40 -20.00
CA GLY A 93 7.35 -3.81 -20.75
C GLY A 93 7.77 -4.60 -21.99
N PRO A 94 6.84 -5.00 -22.88
CA PRO A 94 7.16 -5.82 -24.04
C PRO A 94 8.06 -5.10 -25.06
N SER A 95 8.26 -3.79 -24.87
CA SER A 95 9.15 -2.95 -25.64
C SER A 95 9.89 -1.98 -24.71
N PRO A 96 11.20 -1.74 -24.92
CA PRO A 96 11.95 -0.69 -24.22
C PRO A 96 11.32 0.71 -24.36
N ALA A 97 10.48 0.92 -25.38
CA ALA A 97 9.76 2.17 -25.60
C ALA A 97 8.53 2.36 -24.69
N TYR A 98 8.00 1.28 -24.09
CA TYR A 98 6.76 1.29 -23.31
C TYR A 98 6.87 0.32 -22.13
N PRO A 99 7.57 0.70 -21.04
CA PRO A 99 7.52 -0.07 -19.80
C PRO A 99 6.08 -0.11 -19.30
N GLY A 100 5.57 -1.31 -19.02
CA GLY A 100 4.13 -1.53 -18.99
C GLY A 100 3.38 -0.68 -17.94
N ASN A 101 4.03 -0.42 -16.81
CA ASN A 101 3.48 0.38 -15.71
C ASN A 101 4.22 1.71 -15.51
N TRP A 102 4.63 2.39 -16.57
CA TRP A 102 5.36 3.67 -16.49
C TRP A 102 4.67 4.71 -15.58
N GLY A 103 3.33 4.72 -15.57
CA GLY A 103 2.54 5.64 -14.74
C GLY A 103 2.78 5.43 -13.24
N HIS A 104 3.03 4.19 -12.80
CA HIS A 104 3.29 3.86 -11.40
C HIS A 104 4.65 4.42 -10.96
N TYR A 105 5.66 4.34 -11.84
CA TYR A 105 6.95 4.99 -11.60
C TYR A 105 6.81 6.52 -11.54
N ALA A 106 6.05 7.11 -12.47
CA ALA A 106 5.85 8.56 -12.53
C ALA A 106 5.23 9.16 -11.26
N ILE A 107 4.38 8.40 -10.56
CA ILE A 107 3.78 8.80 -9.27
C ILE A 107 4.60 8.33 -8.05
N GLY A 108 5.75 7.69 -8.26
CA GLY A 108 6.61 7.21 -7.19
C GLY A 108 6.06 6.02 -6.40
N ALA A 109 5.09 5.26 -6.94
CA ALA A 109 4.47 4.14 -6.23
C ALA A 109 5.49 3.09 -5.73
N PRO A 110 6.53 2.71 -6.50
CA PRO A 110 7.53 1.75 -6.02
C PRO A 110 8.25 2.15 -4.73
N HIS A 111 8.50 3.45 -4.55
CA HIS A 111 9.18 3.95 -3.35
C HIS A 111 8.32 3.76 -2.08
N ALA A 112 7.00 3.90 -2.22
CA ALA A 112 6.07 3.74 -1.10
C ALA A 112 5.91 2.27 -0.66
N TRP A 113 6.24 1.30 -1.51
CA TRP A 113 6.04 -0.12 -1.19
C TRP A 113 6.97 -0.65 -0.11
N ASN A 114 8.16 -0.08 0.05
CA ASN A 114 9.07 -0.45 1.15
C ASN A 114 8.40 -0.26 2.51
N LEU A 115 7.74 0.89 2.70
CA LEU A 115 7.02 1.21 3.92
C LEU A 115 5.78 0.31 4.10
N ASN A 116 4.97 0.16 3.05
CA ASN A 116 3.76 -0.66 3.12
C ASN A 116 4.05 -2.15 3.35
N TYR A 117 5.14 -2.67 2.80
CA TYR A 117 5.59 -4.03 3.03
C TYR A 117 6.02 -4.24 4.50
N ALA A 118 6.79 -3.30 5.06
CA ALA A 118 7.19 -3.35 6.47
C ALA A 118 5.97 -3.30 7.41
N ILE A 119 5.02 -2.40 7.13
CA ILE A 119 3.78 -2.26 7.90
C ILE A 119 2.93 -3.53 7.81
N SER A 120 2.68 -4.06 6.62
CA SER A 120 1.85 -5.25 6.43
C SER A 120 2.45 -6.50 7.09
N ARG A 121 3.78 -6.67 7.02
CA ARG A 121 4.52 -7.72 7.75
C ARG A 121 4.32 -7.60 9.26
N LYS A 122 4.44 -6.39 9.82
CA LYS A 122 4.29 -6.15 11.26
C LYS A 122 2.86 -6.39 11.75
N LEU A 123 1.88 -5.95 10.98
CA LEU A 123 0.47 -6.03 11.37
C LEU A 123 -0.20 -7.37 11.06
N GLY A 124 0.39 -8.17 10.17
CA GLY A 124 -0.23 -9.40 9.68
C GLY A 124 -1.54 -9.18 8.90
N ARG A 125 -1.87 -7.94 8.55
CA ARG A 125 -3.09 -7.57 7.82
C ARG A 125 -2.85 -6.39 6.88
N LYS A 126 -3.72 -6.27 5.87
CA LYS A 126 -3.81 -5.11 4.98
C LYS A 126 -4.55 -3.97 5.69
N LEU A 127 -3.99 -2.76 5.67
CA LEU A 127 -4.53 -1.62 6.41
C LEU A 127 -5.65 -0.89 5.68
N VAL A 128 -5.51 -0.77 4.37
CA VAL A 128 -6.38 0.04 3.54
C VAL A 128 -7.26 -0.88 2.71
N ARG A 129 -8.56 -0.57 2.72
CA ARG A 129 -9.57 -1.24 1.92
C ARG A 129 -10.00 -0.32 0.80
N VAL A 130 -10.12 -0.85 -0.41
CA VAL A 130 -10.56 -0.11 -1.59
C VAL A 130 -11.79 -0.79 -2.16
N ALA A 131 -12.88 -0.03 -2.31
CA ALA A 131 -14.07 -0.48 -3.02
C ALA A 131 -13.98 -0.05 -4.48
N ILE A 132 -14.14 -0.99 -5.41
CA ILE A 132 -14.21 -0.76 -6.85
C ILE A 132 -15.68 -0.88 -7.27
N ILE A 133 -16.20 0.21 -7.81
CA ILE A 133 -17.54 0.32 -8.38
C ILE A 133 -17.35 0.49 -9.88
N ASP A 134 -17.31 -0.64 -10.58
CA ASP A 134 -17.00 -0.75 -12.01
C ASP A 134 -17.68 -2.01 -12.55
N GLN A 135 -17.47 -2.38 -13.81
CA GLN A 135 -17.83 -3.71 -14.30
C GLN A 135 -17.31 -4.82 -13.37
N ALA A 136 -17.93 -5.98 -13.46
CA ALA A 136 -17.63 -7.10 -12.59
C ALA A 136 -16.12 -7.42 -12.57
N VAL A 137 -15.56 -7.58 -11.37
CA VAL A 137 -14.15 -7.95 -11.19
C VAL A 137 -14.04 -9.46 -11.13
N GLN A 138 -13.23 -10.02 -12.02
CA GLN A 138 -13.03 -11.46 -12.14
C GLN A 138 -12.07 -11.98 -11.07
N SER A 139 -12.18 -13.27 -10.76
CA SER A 139 -11.14 -13.95 -9.98
C SER A 139 -9.89 -14.03 -10.85
N HIS A 140 -8.77 -13.47 -10.39
CA HIS A 140 -7.53 -13.45 -11.16
C HIS A 140 -6.36 -13.89 -10.30
N PRO A 141 -5.41 -14.72 -10.80
CA PRO A 141 -4.26 -15.15 -10.00
C PRO A 141 -3.35 -14.00 -9.53
N ASP A 142 -3.43 -12.87 -10.23
CA ASP A 142 -2.71 -11.64 -9.91
C ASP A 142 -3.52 -10.63 -9.06
N LEU A 143 -4.71 -11.02 -8.59
CA LEU A 143 -5.55 -10.18 -7.74
C LEU A 143 -5.95 -10.90 -6.48
N VAL A 144 -5.97 -10.19 -5.35
CA VAL A 144 -6.60 -10.64 -4.12
C VAL A 144 -7.83 -9.76 -3.88
N VAL A 145 -8.93 -10.14 -4.52
CA VAL A 145 -10.23 -9.46 -4.42
C VAL A 145 -11.11 -10.24 -3.46
N VAL A 146 -11.67 -9.54 -2.48
CA VAL A 146 -12.68 -10.07 -1.58
C VAL A 146 -14.02 -10.03 -2.30
N ASN A 147 -14.61 -11.22 -2.48
CA ASN A 147 -15.86 -11.42 -3.23
C ASN A 147 -15.76 -10.92 -4.68
N PRO A 148 -15.02 -11.61 -5.56
CA PRO A 148 -15.06 -11.33 -6.99
C PRO A 148 -16.50 -11.48 -7.50
N THR A 149 -16.90 -10.60 -8.40
CA THR A 149 -18.30 -10.46 -8.84
C THR A 149 -18.49 -10.86 -10.31
N GLY A 150 -17.40 -11.10 -11.04
CA GLY A 150 -17.41 -11.54 -12.44
C GLY A 150 -16.99 -13.00 -12.61
N SER A 151 -17.47 -13.63 -13.68
CA SER A 151 -16.99 -14.94 -14.14
C SER A 151 -15.82 -14.78 -15.12
N ASP A 152 -14.88 -15.73 -15.10
CA ASP A 152 -13.67 -15.78 -15.95
C ASP A 152 -13.94 -15.80 -17.47
N THR A 153 -15.21 -15.95 -17.89
CA THR A 153 -15.61 -16.06 -19.30
C THR A 153 -16.24 -14.79 -19.89
N SER A 154 -16.30 -13.68 -19.14
CA SER A 154 -17.06 -12.49 -19.57
C SER A 154 -16.17 -11.43 -20.25
N ALA A 155 -16.70 -10.79 -21.30
CA ALA A 155 -16.13 -9.59 -21.95
C ALA A 155 -16.10 -8.34 -21.03
N GLN A 156 -16.43 -8.50 -19.75
CA GLN A 156 -16.42 -7.46 -18.73
C GLN A 156 -15.04 -7.47 -18.06
N THR A 157 -14.07 -6.89 -18.76
CA THR A 157 -12.65 -6.87 -18.35
C THR A 157 -12.24 -5.54 -17.74
N HIS A 158 -13.10 -4.52 -17.78
CA HIS A 158 -12.75 -3.17 -17.34
C HIS A 158 -12.49 -3.11 -15.83
N GLY A 159 -13.42 -3.60 -15.00
CA GLY A 159 -13.23 -3.63 -13.55
C GLY A 159 -12.02 -4.46 -13.11
N THR A 160 -11.76 -5.58 -13.78
CA THR A 160 -10.55 -6.40 -13.54
C THR A 160 -9.27 -5.63 -13.88
N MET A 161 -9.25 -4.88 -14.98
CA MET A 161 -8.12 -4.01 -15.35
C MET A 161 -7.91 -2.90 -14.32
N VAL A 162 -8.98 -2.23 -13.89
CA VAL A 162 -8.94 -1.21 -12.83
C VAL A 162 -8.41 -1.80 -11.52
N ALA A 163 -8.87 -3.00 -11.15
CA ALA A 163 -8.38 -3.72 -9.98
C ALA A 163 -6.87 -4.05 -10.09
N GLY A 164 -6.40 -4.43 -11.28
CA GLY A 164 -4.97 -4.65 -11.57
C GLY A 164 -4.14 -3.39 -11.34
N VAL A 165 -4.57 -2.25 -11.90
CA VAL A 165 -3.90 -0.96 -11.72
C VAL A 165 -3.82 -0.57 -10.24
N ILE A 166 -4.87 -0.84 -9.45
CA ILE A 166 -4.90 -0.47 -8.04
C ILE A 166 -4.07 -1.44 -7.19
N ALA A 167 -4.24 -2.76 -7.38
CA ALA A 167 -3.85 -3.78 -6.40
C ALA A 167 -3.29 -5.08 -6.99
N GLY A 168 -2.84 -5.09 -8.26
CA GLY A 168 -2.07 -6.20 -8.84
C GLY A 168 -0.92 -6.61 -7.91
N ARG A 169 -0.66 -7.92 -7.78
CA ARG A 169 0.22 -8.44 -6.74
C ARG A 169 1.68 -8.22 -7.13
N TRP A 170 2.39 -7.48 -6.30
CA TRP A 170 3.82 -7.29 -6.50
C TRP A 170 4.65 -8.59 -6.29
N ASP A 171 4.21 -9.47 -5.40
CA ASP A 171 5.05 -10.55 -4.87
C ASP A 171 4.87 -11.92 -5.56
N ASN A 172 4.08 -12.00 -6.63
CA ASN A 172 3.73 -13.26 -7.27
C ASN A 172 4.43 -13.49 -8.64
N GLN A 173 5.21 -12.51 -9.12
CA GLN A 173 5.94 -12.56 -10.39
C GLN A 173 5.04 -12.72 -11.62
N ARG A 174 3.86 -12.08 -11.64
CA ARG A 174 2.90 -12.22 -12.74
C ARG A 174 2.44 -10.85 -13.24
N ASP A 175 2.02 -10.84 -14.49
CA ASP A 175 1.25 -9.80 -15.16
C ASP A 175 1.63 -8.36 -14.78
N VAL A 176 0.94 -7.74 -13.80
CA VAL A 176 1.05 -6.32 -13.45
C VAL A 176 1.22 -6.07 -11.95
N ASP A 177 2.07 -5.10 -11.62
CA ASP A 177 2.12 -4.54 -10.27
C ASP A 177 1.12 -3.38 -10.11
N GLY A 178 0.23 -3.46 -9.13
CA GLY A 178 -0.69 -2.37 -8.81
C GLY A 178 0.00 -1.21 -8.08
N VAL A 179 -0.58 -0.01 -8.11
CA VAL A 179 -0.10 1.17 -7.37
C VAL A 179 0.02 0.87 -5.87
N SER A 180 -0.86 0.05 -5.32
CA SER A 180 -0.83 -0.36 -3.91
C SER A 180 -1.20 -1.85 -3.78
N PRO A 181 -0.23 -2.77 -3.95
CA PRO A 181 -0.47 -4.22 -3.89
C PRO A 181 -0.90 -4.70 -2.48
N PHE A 182 -0.77 -3.82 -1.48
CA PHE A 182 -1.04 -4.07 -0.08
C PHE A 182 -2.46 -3.70 0.36
N VAL A 183 -3.33 -3.23 -0.54
CA VAL A 183 -4.74 -2.95 -0.22
C VAL A 183 -5.60 -4.20 -0.38
N GLU A 184 -6.66 -4.28 0.41
CA GLU A 184 -7.71 -5.27 0.24
C GLU A 184 -8.78 -4.68 -0.68
N VAL A 185 -9.06 -5.35 -1.79
CA VAL A 185 -10.00 -4.85 -2.80
C VAL A 185 -11.34 -5.54 -2.64
N PHE A 186 -12.40 -4.74 -2.59
CA PHE A 186 -13.79 -5.18 -2.69
C PHE A 186 -14.32 -4.77 -4.04
N SER A 187 -15.00 -5.67 -4.73
CA SER A 187 -15.67 -5.32 -5.99
C SER A 187 -17.17 -5.29 -5.81
N ARG A 188 -17.83 -4.34 -6.46
CA ARG A 188 -19.26 -4.39 -6.74
C ARG A 188 -19.49 -4.07 -8.21
N PRO A 189 -20.19 -4.95 -8.93
CA PRO A 189 -20.42 -4.75 -10.35
C PRO A 189 -21.39 -3.59 -10.52
N TYR A 190 -21.01 -2.64 -11.34
CA TYR A 190 -21.77 -1.47 -11.73
C TYR A 190 -21.51 -1.24 -13.22
N SER A 191 -22.58 -1.15 -14.00
CA SER A 191 -22.48 -0.82 -15.42
C SER A 191 -22.97 0.61 -15.62
N VAL A 192 -22.06 1.59 -15.74
CA VAL A 192 -22.42 2.89 -16.32
C VAL A 192 -22.36 2.69 -17.84
N THR A 193 -23.44 2.24 -18.45
CA THR A 193 -23.58 2.32 -19.91
C THR A 193 -24.71 3.29 -20.23
N GLY A 194 -24.40 4.34 -20.98
CA GLY A 194 -25.35 5.12 -21.77
C GLY A 194 -24.81 5.22 -23.20
N ASP A 195 -25.55 5.12 -24.28
CA ASP A 195 -26.97 4.82 -24.51
C ASP A 195 -27.14 3.42 -25.15
N GLY A 196 -28.19 2.67 -24.79
CA GLY A 196 -28.52 1.37 -25.40
C GLY A 196 -29.49 0.52 -24.56
N PRO A 197 -30.11 -0.54 -25.13
CA PRO A 197 -31.18 -1.34 -24.49
C PRO A 197 -30.74 -2.19 -23.28
N PHE A 198 -29.48 -2.06 -22.83
CA PHE A 198 -28.90 -2.78 -21.70
C PHE A 198 -28.35 -1.83 -20.61
N ALA A 199 -28.69 -0.54 -20.67
CA ALA A 199 -28.33 0.43 -19.65
C ALA A 199 -29.09 0.15 -18.34
N ASP A 200 -28.38 -0.29 -17.30
CA ASP A 200 -28.94 -0.43 -15.95
C ASP A 200 -28.58 0.81 -15.12
N GLN A 201 -29.58 1.56 -14.67
CA GLN A 201 -29.38 2.78 -13.88
C GLN A 201 -29.50 2.44 -12.40
N ALA A 202 -28.39 2.17 -11.74
CA ALA A 202 -28.37 2.21 -10.28
C ALA A 202 -28.35 3.67 -9.82
N SER A 203 -29.30 4.03 -8.97
CA SER A 203 -29.33 5.36 -8.36
C SER A 203 -28.10 5.57 -7.46
N PHE A 204 -27.66 6.82 -7.30
CA PHE A 204 -26.60 7.18 -6.34
C PHE A 204 -26.87 6.65 -4.92
N SER A 205 -28.14 6.51 -4.54
CA SER A 205 -28.55 5.89 -3.29
C SER A 205 -28.15 4.41 -3.18
N GLY A 206 -28.24 3.65 -4.29
CA GLY A 206 -27.79 2.26 -4.34
C GLY A 206 -26.27 2.14 -4.15
N ILE A 207 -25.51 3.01 -4.81
CA ILE A 207 -24.05 3.13 -4.60
C ILE A 207 -23.72 3.37 -3.12
N LEU A 208 -24.46 4.27 -2.46
CA LEU A 208 -24.28 4.60 -1.05
C LEU A 208 -24.63 3.45 -0.11
N GLU A 209 -25.65 2.66 -0.42
CA GLU A 209 -26.00 1.46 0.35
C GLU A 209 -24.93 0.38 0.20
N ASP A 210 -24.40 0.21 -1.00
CA ASP A 210 -23.32 -0.75 -1.26
C ASP A 210 -22.02 -0.39 -0.53
N LEU A 211 -21.66 0.89 -0.50
CA LEU A 211 -20.51 1.37 0.29
C LEU A 211 -20.69 1.09 1.78
N LYS A 212 -21.91 1.23 2.32
CA LYS A 212 -22.22 0.88 3.71
C LYS A 212 -22.13 -0.62 3.95
N ALA A 213 -22.56 -1.45 2.99
CA ALA A 213 -22.46 -2.90 3.07
C ALA A 213 -20.99 -3.36 3.10
N VAL A 214 -20.13 -2.80 2.25
CA VAL A 214 -18.68 -3.08 2.27
C VAL A 214 -18.06 -2.63 3.61
N ALA A 215 -18.43 -1.45 4.11
CA ALA A 215 -17.93 -0.96 5.39
C ALA A 215 -18.33 -1.85 6.59
N SER A 216 -19.49 -2.51 6.52
CA SER A 216 -20.05 -3.34 7.60
C SER A 216 -19.68 -4.82 7.54
N ALA A 217 -19.29 -5.34 6.37
CA ALA A 217 -18.92 -6.75 6.20
C ALA A 217 -17.54 -7.12 6.78
N SER A 218 -16.76 -6.17 7.29
CA SER A 218 -15.45 -6.46 7.89
C SER A 218 -15.50 -6.57 9.42
N PRO A 219 -14.92 -7.63 10.01
CA PRO A 219 -14.50 -7.58 11.40
C PRO A 219 -13.43 -6.49 11.56
N ARG A 220 -13.56 -5.67 12.61
CA ARG A 220 -12.51 -4.72 13.02
C ARG A 220 -11.32 -5.43 13.63
#